data_AF-A0A7W5BHU2-F1
#
_entry.id   AF-A0A7W5BHU2-F1
#
_cell.length_a   1.000
_cell.length_b   1.000
_cell.length_c   1.000
_cell.angle_alpha   90.00
_cell.angle_beta   90.00
_cell.angle_gamma   90.00
#
_symmetry.space_group_name_H-M   'P 1'
#
loop_
_entity.id
_entity.type
_entity.pdbx_description
1 polymer ?
#
loop_
_entity_poly.entity_id
_entity_poly.type
_entity_poly.pdbx_seq_one_letter_code
_entity_poly.pdbx_strand_id
1 'polypeptide(L)'
;MLSQFTWKNGPELIPQHSIAKHRILESYLSAYFQTLVGGQPRDEFKLTLVDGFAGGGMYYHEDTRELVKGSPFIFLQAEKEAEFHINQGRTKPVRLDISHFFVEAGRDAYQHLGKR
;
A
#
# COMPACT_ATOMS: atom_id res chain seq x y z
N MET A 1 18.51 11.14 -9.62
CA MET A 1 17.96 12.14 -8.70
C MET A 1 17.80 11.45 -7.35
N LEU A 2 18.60 11.78 -6.35
CA LEU A 2 18.49 11.20 -5.01
C LEU A 2 17.15 11.61 -4.41
N SER A 3 16.43 10.68 -3.75
CA SER A 3 15.22 11.02 -3.03
C SER A 3 15.56 12.06 -1.94
N GLN A 4 14.73 13.09 -1.84
CA GLN A 4 14.91 14.16 -0.85
C GLN A 4 14.67 13.67 0.60
N PHE A 5 14.02 12.52 0.74
CA PHE A 5 13.61 11.93 2.00
C PHE A 5 14.67 10.97 2.53
N THR A 6 15.11 11.17 3.77
CA THR A 6 16.21 10.40 4.37
C THR A 6 15.75 9.46 5.46
N TRP A 7 14.66 9.78 6.16
CA TRP A 7 14.14 9.05 7.32
C TRP A 7 15.07 8.95 8.53
N LYS A 8 16.17 9.71 8.58
CA LYS A 8 17.16 9.64 9.67
C LYS A 8 16.58 9.94 11.05
N ASN A 9 15.55 10.80 11.10
CA ASN A 9 14.94 11.27 12.33
C ASN A 9 13.48 10.79 12.46
N GLY A 10 13.11 9.70 11.77
CA GLY A 10 11.74 9.21 11.70
C GLY A 10 10.98 9.66 10.45
N PRO A 11 9.63 9.64 10.47
CA PRO A 11 8.79 10.01 9.33
C PRO A 11 9.10 11.40 8.78
N GLU A 12 9.24 11.51 7.46
CA GLU A 12 9.51 12.76 6.76
C GLU A 12 8.21 13.53 6.47
N LEU A 13 8.32 14.82 6.13
CA LEU A 13 7.17 15.61 5.69
C LEU A 13 6.78 15.25 4.25
N ILE A 14 5.51 15.00 4.01
CA ILE A 14 4.98 14.73 2.68
C ILE A 14 4.12 15.90 2.18
N PRO A 15 4.41 16.44 0.98
CA PRO A 15 3.63 17.53 0.41
C PRO A 15 2.28 17.05 -0.10
N GLN A 16 1.31 17.97 -0.16
CA GLN A 16 -0.08 17.67 -0.54
C GLN A 16 -0.21 17.00 -1.92
N HIS A 17 0.64 17.36 -2.88
CA HIS A 17 0.60 16.73 -4.21
C HIS A 17 1.04 15.26 -4.18
N SER A 18 1.90 14.86 -3.24
CA SER A 18 2.30 13.46 -3.05
C SER A 18 1.22 12.68 -2.30
N ILE A 19 0.47 13.32 -1.40
CA ILE A 19 -0.77 12.75 -0.82
C ILE A 19 -1.80 12.45 -1.90
N ALA A 20 -1.94 13.34 -2.90
CA ALA A 20 -2.84 13.07 -4.03
C ALA A 20 -2.46 11.79 -4.78
N LYS A 21 -1.16 11.49 -4.95
CA LYS A 21 -0.69 10.23 -5.55
C LYS A 21 -1.08 9.01 -4.70
N HIS A 22 -0.97 9.10 -3.38
CA HIS A 22 -1.42 8.05 -2.47
C HIS A 22 -2.92 7.76 -2.60
N ARG A 23 -3.76 8.80 -2.70
CA ARG A 23 -5.21 8.65 -2.91
C ARG A 23 -5.53 7.99 -4.25
N ILE A 24 -4.79 8.33 -5.30
CA ILE A 24 -4.93 7.68 -6.61
C ILE A 24 -4.54 6.21 -6.52
N LEU A 25 -3.43 5.88 -5.85
CA LEU A 25 -2.98 4.50 -5.65
C LEU A 25 -4.03 3.67 -4.88
N GLU A 26 -4.56 4.20 -3.79
CA GLU A 26 -5.62 3.57 -2.99
C GLU A 26 -6.87 3.28 -3.85
N SER A 27 -7.35 4.30 -4.58
CA SER A 27 -8.50 4.16 -5.47
C SER A 27 -8.25 3.12 -6.58
N TYR A 28 -7.04 3.12 -7.14
CA TYR A 28 -6.64 2.19 -8.19
C TYR A 28 -6.62 0.75 -7.67
N LEU A 29 -5.98 0.48 -6.53
CA LEU A 29 -5.90 -0.87 -5.96
C LEU A 29 -7.29 -1.41 -5.60
N SER A 30 -8.15 -0.58 -5.02
CA SER A 30 -9.53 -0.95 -4.69
C SER A 30 -10.30 -1.39 -5.94
N ALA A 31 -10.27 -0.58 -7.01
CA ALA A 31 -10.92 -0.91 -8.28
C ALA A 31 -10.30 -2.14 -8.95
N TYR A 32 -8.97 -2.28 -8.88
CA TYR A 32 -8.23 -3.38 -9.48
C TYR A 32 -8.61 -4.73 -8.87
N PHE A 33 -8.62 -4.84 -7.53
CA PHE A 33 -9.03 -6.07 -6.86
C PHE A 33 -10.48 -6.45 -7.15
N GLN A 34 -11.41 -5.48 -7.10
CA GLN A 34 -12.82 -5.73 -7.43
C GLN A 34 -12.99 -6.26 -8.85
N THR A 35 -12.32 -5.63 -9.82
CA THR A 35 -12.42 -5.99 -11.24
C THR A 35 -11.85 -7.38 -11.50
N LEU A 36 -10.65 -7.67 -10.98
CA LEU A 36 -9.98 -8.93 -11.28
C LEU A 36 -10.59 -10.13 -10.57
N VAL A 37 -11.18 -9.96 -9.39
CA VAL A 37 -11.75 -11.09 -8.62
C VAL A 37 -13.22 -11.34 -8.97
N GLY A 38 -13.95 -10.33 -9.43
CA GLY A 38 -15.39 -10.42 -9.76
C GLY A 38 -15.74 -11.25 -11.01
N GLY A 39 -14.79 -11.53 -11.90
CA GLY A 39 -15.10 -12.07 -13.23
C GLY A 39 -15.47 -13.57 -13.30
N GLN A 40 -15.02 -14.41 -12.38
CA GLN A 40 -15.17 -15.88 -12.49
C GLN A 40 -15.19 -16.60 -11.12
N PRO A 41 -15.98 -17.69 -10.97
CA PRO A 41 -15.90 -18.59 -9.83
C PRO A 41 -14.49 -19.16 -9.70
N ARG A 42 -13.88 -18.98 -8.53
CA ARG A 42 -12.57 -19.54 -8.19
C ARG A 42 -12.51 -19.78 -6.69
N ASP A 43 -11.56 -20.59 -6.26
CA ASP A 43 -11.28 -20.83 -4.85
C ASP A 43 -10.13 -19.95 -4.34
N GLU A 44 -9.22 -19.55 -5.24
CA GLU A 44 -8.01 -18.81 -4.93
C GLU A 44 -7.71 -17.76 -6.01
N PHE A 45 -7.20 -16.61 -5.59
CA PHE A 45 -6.69 -15.56 -6.47
C PHE A 45 -5.25 -15.21 -6.08
N LYS A 46 -4.34 -15.31 -7.04
CA LYS A 46 -2.91 -15.00 -6.87
C LYS A 46 -2.54 -13.71 -7.58
N LEU A 47 -1.76 -12.88 -6.90
CA LEU A 47 -1.25 -11.64 -7.45
C LEU A 47 0.06 -11.27 -6.78
N THR A 48 0.99 -10.70 -7.55
CA THR A 48 2.20 -10.09 -7.02
C THR A 48 2.12 -8.59 -7.21
N LEU A 49 2.29 -7.84 -6.12
CA LEU A 49 2.33 -6.38 -6.11
C LEU A 49 3.74 -5.92 -5.74
N VAL A 50 4.29 -5.02 -6.55
CA VAL A 50 5.65 -4.50 -6.38
C VAL A 50 5.57 -2.97 -6.28
N ASP A 51 6.05 -2.44 -5.16
CA ASP A 51 6.31 -1.02 -4.97
C ASP A 51 7.81 -0.78 -5.11
N GLY A 52 8.21 -0.12 -6.20
CA GLY A 52 9.63 0.12 -6.50
C GLY A 52 10.28 1.21 -5.65
N PHE A 53 9.50 2.02 -4.93
CA PHE A 53 9.97 3.20 -4.20
C PHE A 53 9.16 3.39 -2.91
N ALA A 54 9.25 2.40 -2.02
CA ALA A 54 8.41 2.28 -0.83
C ALA A 54 8.60 3.38 0.22
N GLY A 55 9.78 4.01 0.28
CA GLY A 55 10.15 4.93 1.34
C GLY A 55 10.16 4.25 2.72
N GLY A 56 10.06 5.06 3.78
CA GLY A 56 9.97 4.55 5.16
C GLY A 56 8.54 4.23 5.63
N GLY A 57 7.57 4.20 4.71
CA GLY A 57 6.20 3.77 4.97
C GLY A 57 5.30 4.76 5.72
N MET A 58 5.80 5.61 6.61
CA MET A 58 5.01 6.64 7.30
C MET A 58 5.57 8.04 7.04
N TYR A 59 4.69 9.03 7.03
CA TYR A 59 5.00 10.44 6.81
C TYR A 59 4.20 11.35 7.74
N TYR A 60 4.64 12.58 7.93
CA TYR A 60 3.80 13.66 8.47
C TYR A 60 3.29 14.51 7.31
N HIS A 61 1.98 14.79 7.26
CA HIS A 61 1.42 15.70 6.28
C HIS A 61 1.99 17.12 6.49
N GLU A 62 2.46 17.79 5.43
CA GLU A 62 3.16 19.08 5.61
C GLU A 62 2.27 20.18 6.22
N ASP A 63 1.01 20.25 5.78
CA ASP A 63 0.03 21.23 6.26
C ASP A 63 -0.54 20.90 7.65
N THR A 64 -1.10 19.69 7.82
CA THR A 64 -1.84 19.33 9.04
C THR A 64 -0.96 18.77 10.15
N ARG A 65 0.27 18.33 9.82
CA ARG A 65 1.20 17.63 10.72
C ARG A 65 0.68 16.29 11.25
N GLU A 66 -0.42 15.79 10.71
CA GLU A 66 -0.94 14.47 11.04
C GLU A 66 -0.05 13.37 10.45
N LEU A 67 0.02 12.24 11.14
CA LEU A 67 0.74 11.08 10.65
C LEU A 67 -0.10 10.37 9.58
N VAL A 68 0.48 10.15 8.41
CA VAL A 68 -0.19 9.55 7.25
C VAL A 68 0.58 8.34 6.74
N LYS A 69 -0.18 7.39 6.17
CA LYS A 69 0.35 6.15 5.60
C LYS A 69 0.95 6.39 4.21
N GLY A 70 2.09 5.76 3.97
CA GLY A 70 2.74 5.64 2.68
C GLY A 70 2.23 4.46 1.86
N SER A 71 2.75 4.32 0.64
CA SER A 71 2.35 3.27 -0.29
C SER A 71 2.39 1.85 0.30
N PRO A 72 3.42 1.41 1.07
CA PRO A 72 3.41 0.04 1.59
C PRO A 72 2.18 -0.30 2.44
N PHE A 73 1.76 0.63 3.31
CA PHE A 73 0.57 0.42 4.13
C PHE A 73 -0.72 0.59 3.34
N ILE A 74 -0.73 1.39 2.27
CA ILE A 74 -1.87 1.50 1.36
C ILE A 74 -2.09 0.16 0.63
N PHE A 75 -1.02 -0.49 0.15
CA PHE A 75 -1.08 -1.84 -0.44
C PHE A 75 -1.71 -2.85 0.52
N LEU A 76 -1.18 -2.96 1.74
CA LEU A 76 -1.67 -3.90 2.76
C LEU A 76 -3.12 -3.63 3.17
N GLN A 77 -3.50 -2.35 3.30
CA GLN A 77 -4.87 -1.97 3.64
C GLN A 77 -5.83 -2.32 2.51
N ALA A 78 -5.46 -2.02 1.26
CA ALA A 78 -6.28 -2.31 0.10
C ALA A 78 -6.51 -3.82 -0.09
N GLU A 79 -5.48 -4.66 0.13
CA GLU A 79 -5.64 -6.12 0.15
C GLU A 79 -6.68 -6.56 1.19
N LYS A 80 -6.53 -6.09 2.43
CA LYS A 80 -7.42 -6.46 3.53
C LYS A 80 -8.88 -6.06 3.26
N GLU A 81 -9.08 -4.86 2.74
CA GLU A 81 -10.42 -4.37 2.37
C GLU A 81 -10.99 -5.16 1.20
N ALA A 82 -10.16 -5.46 0.19
CA ALA A 82 -10.56 -6.29 -0.93
C ALA A 82 -10.98 -7.69 -0.48
N GLU A 83 -10.21 -8.34 0.39
CA GLU A 83 -10.54 -9.68 0.91
C GLU A 83 -11.90 -9.68 1.60
N PHE A 84 -12.17 -8.67 2.44
CA PHE A 84 -13.45 -8.50 3.11
C PHE A 84 -14.59 -8.32 2.10
N HIS A 85 -14.46 -7.38 1.15
CA HIS A 85 -15.52 -7.06 0.20
C HIS A 85 -15.79 -8.17 -0.82
N ILE A 86 -14.74 -8.83 -1.31
CA ILE A 86 -14.84 -9.94 -2.27
C ILE A 86 -15.63 -11.10 -1.66
N ASN A 87 -15.37 -11.40 -0.39
CA ASN A 87 -15.96 -12.54 0.30
C ASN A 87 -17.29 -12.26 0.97
N GLN A 88 -17.72 -11.00 1.00
CA GLN A 88 -19.01 -10.63 1.55
C GLN A 88 -20.14 -11.36 0.82
N GLY A 89 -20.91 -12.18 1.56
CA GLY A 89 -22.05 -12.92 1.01
C GLY A 89 -21.70 -14.19 0.23
N ARG A 90 -20.43 -14.58 0.14
CA ARG A 90 -20.04 -15.86 -0.46
C ARG A 90 -20.24 -17.02 0.51
N THR A 91 -20.80 -18.12 0.03
CA THR A 91 -20.89 -19.39 0.79
C THR A 91 -19.55 -20.10 0.86
N LYS A 92 -18.72 -19.97 -0.19
CA LYS A 92 -17.33 -20.42 -0.24
C LYS A 92 -16.43 -19.21 -0.48
N PRO A 93 -15.64 -18.78 0.51
CA PRO A 93 -14.71 -17.67 0.35
C PRO A 93 -13.65 -17.97 -0.72
N VAL A 94 -13.25 -16.94 -1.47
CA VAL A 94 -12.01 -16.91 -2.24
C VAL A 94 -10.87 -16.53 -1.33
N ARG A 95 -9.84 -17.37 -1.32
CA ARG A 95 -8.54 -17.05 -0.71
C ARG A 95 -7.80 -16.06 -1.58
N LEU A 96 -7.41 -14.91 -1.03
CA LEU A 96 -6.43 -14.03 -1.67
C LEU A 96 -5.03 -14.47 -1.24
N ASP A 97 -4.18 -14.77 -2.21
CA ASP A 97 -2.77 -15.14 -2.02
C ASP A 97 -1.91 -14.08 -2.71
N ILE A 98 -1.72 -12.96 -2.01
CA ILE A 98 -1.07 -11.77 -2.54
C ILE A 98 0.34 -11.64 -1.97
N SER A 99 1.32 -11.56 -2.86
CA SER A 99 2.71 -11.31 -2.49
C SER A 99 3.05 -9.83 -2.64
N HIS A 100 3.57 -9.22 -1.58
CA HIS A 100 4.00 -7.82 -1.56
C HIS A 100 5.52 -7.71 -1.57
N PHE A 101 6.05 -6.90 -2.49
CA PHE A 101 7.46 -6.54 -2.54
C PHE A 101 7.62 -5.02 -2.44
N PHE A 102 8.14 -4.55 -1.31
CA PHE A 102 8.41 -3.14 -1.06
C PHE A 102 9.91 -2.89 -1.19
N VAL A 103 10.32 -2.21 -2.27
CA VAL A 103 11.72 -1.93 -2.60
C VAL A 103 12.09 -0.54 -2.11
N GLU A 104 13.19 -0.46 -1.37
CA GLU A 104 13.75 0.81 -0.88
C GLU A 104 15.29 0.73 -0.88
N ALA A 105 15.92 1.74 -1.48
CA ALA A 105 17.38 1.80 -1.61
C ALA A 105 18.04 2.51 -0.42
N GLY A 106 17.34 3.45 0.21
CA GLY A 106 17.78 4.18 1.39
C GLY A 106 17.74 3.29 2.63
N ARG A 107 18.92 3.04 3.23
CA ARG A 107 19.04 2.17 4.42
C ARG A 107 18.15 2.62 5.58
N ASP A 108 18.15 3.92 5.87
CA ASP A 108 17.38 4.48 6.98
C ASP A 108 15.87 4.30 6.74
N ALA A 109 15.39 4.64 5.53
CA ALA A 109 14.02 4.42 5.11
C ALA A 109 13.62 2.92 5.19
N TYR A 110 14.45 2.03 4.65
CA TYR A 110 14.24 0.58 4.72
C TYR A 110 14.10 0.07 6.16
N GLN A 111 14.91 0.58 7.10
CA GLN A 111 14.83 0.21 8.51
C GLN A 111 13.50 0.59 9.18
N HIS A 112 12.79 1.58 8.63
CA HIS A 112 11.45 1.94 9.10
C HIS A 112 10.36 0.98 8.60
N LEU A 113 10.58 0.26 7.50
CA LEU A 113 9.64 -0.74 6.98
C LEU A 113 9.63 -2.03 7.81
N GLY A 114 10.79 -2.49 8.28
CA GLY A 114 10.94 -3.81 8.92
C GLY A 114 10.60 -3.91 10.41
N LYS A 115 9.95 -2.90 11.01
CA LYS A 115 9.77 -2.78 12.47
C LYS A 115 8.34 -2.95 12.99
N ARG A 116 7.39 -3.46 12.20
CA ARG A 116 5.99 -3.56 12.64
C ARG A 116 5.34 -4.87 12.23
#